data_AF-B5W0Z7-F1
#
_entry.id   AF-B5W0Z7-F1
#
_cell.length_a   1.000
_cell.length_b   1.000
_cell.length_c   1.000
_cell.angle_alpha   90.00
_cell.angle_beta   90.00
_cell.angle_gamma   90.00
#
_symmetry.space_group_name_H-M   'P 1'
#
loop_
_entity.id
_entity.type
_entity.pdbx_description
1 polymer ?
#
loop_
_entity_poly.entity_id
_entity_poly.type
_entity_poly.pdbx_seq_one_letter_code
_entity_poly.pdbx_strand_id
1 'polypeptide(L)'
;MIDKIRRTLDINTILATATAEVRQLLNADRVAIFSFHPLSNYRDGNFVSEDVLPEFESALNWQVHDSCFANSFVEEYKNSRIQSIADIYEANLDPCYIQLLAKF
;
A
#
# COMPACT_ATOMS: atom_id res chain seq x y z
N MET A 1 -20.86 27.63 -4.73
CA MET A 1 -20.93 26.26 -4.18
C MET A 1 -19.77 25.35 -4.64
N ILE A 2 -18.83 25.81 -5.48
CA ILE A 2 -17.60 25.08 -5.86
C ILE A 2 -16.41 25.44 -4.93
N ASP A 3 -16.53 26.50 -4.11
CA ASP A 3 -15.39 27.07 -3.36
C ASP A 3 -15.09 26.46 -1.97
N LYS A 4 -15.73 25.34 -1.60
CA LYS A 4 -15.38 24.60 -0.36
C LYS A 4 -14.49 23.37 -0.62
N ILE A 5 -14.39 22.89 -1.86
CA ILE A 5 -13.56 21.73 -2.25
C ILE A 5 -12.07 22.11 -2.37
N ARG A 6 -11.73 23.41 -2.32
CA ARG A 6 -10.36 23.92 -2.55
C ARG A 6 -9.70 24.58 -1.33
N ARG A 7 -10.19 24.34 -0.11
CA ARG A 7 -9.63 25.02 1.08
C ARG A 7 -8.46 24.29 1.74
N THR A 8 -8.29 23.00 1.48
CA THR A 8 -7.00 22.30 1.67
C THR A 8 -6.93 21.14 0.69
N LEU A 9 -5.96 21.20 -0.24
CA LEU A 9 -5.52 20.06 -1.05
C LEU A 9 -4.48 19.27 -0.23
N ASP A 10 -4.76 19.03 1.05
CA ASP A 10 -3.81 18.32 1.91
C ASP A 10 -3.90 16.83 1.60
N ILE A 11 -2.99 16.40 0.72
CA ILE A 11 -2.88 15.02 0.30
C ILE A 11 -2.72 14.09 1.51
N ASN A 12 -2.08 14.52 2.59
CA ASN A 12 -1.91 13.70 3.78
C ASN A 12 -3.26 13.42 4.46
N THR A 13 -4.09 14.45 4.63
CA THR A 13 -5.46 14.28 5.16
C THR A 13 -6.30 13.37 4.26
N ILE A 14 -6.19 13.50 2.93
CA ILE A 14 -6.94 12.67 1.99
C ILE A 14 -6.53 11.20 2.11
N LEU A 15 -5.23 10.92 2.11
CA LEU A 15 -4.70 9.56 2.18
C LEU A 15 -5.03 8.92 3.55
N ALA A 16 -4.87 9.66 4.65
CA ALA A 16 -5.20 9.17 5.99
C ALA A 16 -6.69 8.88 6.17
N THR A 17 -7.56 9.72 5.60
CA THR A 17 -9.00 9.45 5.61
C THR A 17 -9.31 8.19 4.80
N ALA A 18 -8.70 8.03 3.62
CA ALA A 18 -8.93 6.87 2.76
C ALA A 18 -8.49 5.56 3.43
N THR A 19 -7.33 5.51 4.07
CA THR A 19 -6.85 4.30 4.76
C THR A 19 -7.78 3.91 5.91
N ALA A 20 -8.21 4.88 6.72
CA ALA A 20 -9.11 4.64 7.85
C ALA A 20 -10.49 4.11 7.42
N GLU A 21 -11.11 4.76 6.43
CA GLU A 21 -12.43 4.36 5.92
C GLU A 21 -12.39 2.97 5.27
N VAL A 22 -11.34 2.67 4.48
CA VAL A 22 -11.19 1.35 3.83
C VAL A 22 -10.92 0.25 4.86
N ARG A 23 -10.12 0.52 5.90
CA ARG A 23 -9.87 -0.46 6.96
C ARG A 23 -11.16 -0.87 7.67
N GLN A 24 -11.99 0.12 8.03
CA GLN A 24 -13.29 -0.13 8.67
C GLN A 24 -14.25 -0.87 7.72
N LEU A 25 -14.30 -0.47 6.44
CA LEU A 25 -15.16 -1.10 5.44
C LEU A 25 -14.82 -2.57 5.22
N LEU A 26 -13.53 -2.90 5.16
CA LEU A 26 -13.05 -4.26 4.93
C LEU A 26 -12.92 -5.08 6.22
N ASN A 27 -13.12 -4.46 7.39
CA ASN A 27 -12.84 -5.04 8.70
C ASN A 27 -11.44 -5.69 8.74
N ALA A 28 -10.45 -4.94 8.24
CA ALA A 28 -9.06 -5.38 8.15
C ALA A 28 -8.23 -4.89 9.34
N ASP A 29 -7.13 -5.60 9.62
CA ASP A 29 -6.20 -5.21 10.68
C ASP A 29 -5.31 -4.03 10.26
N ARG A 30 -4.95 -3.96 8.97
CA ARG A 30 -4.09 -2.93 8.39
C ARG A 30 -4.56 -2.55 6.99
N VAL A 31 -4.58 -1.25 6.69
CA VAL A 31 -4.66 -0.72 5.32
C VAL A 31 -3.59 0.34 5.15
N ALA A 32 -2.81 0.24 4.08
CA ALA A 32 -1.75 1.19 3.79
C ALA A 32 -1.73 1.56 2.31
N ILE A 33 -1.24 2.77 2.02
CA ILE A 33 -1.01 3.26 0.67
C ILE A 33 0.49 3.29 0.44
N PHE A 34 0.95 2.53 -0.55
CA PHE A 34 2.35 2.45 -0.95
C PHE A 34 2.62 3.29 -2.20
N SER A 35 3.64 4.16 -2.12
CA SER A 35 4.07 5.01 -3.23
C SER A 35 5.37 4.48 -3.83
N PHE A 36 5.30 4.03 -5.08
CA PHE A 36 6.48 3.62 -5.84
C PHE A 36 7.30 4.84 -6.32
N HIS A 37 8.62 4.70 -6.34
CA HIS A 37 9.55 5.72 -6.85
C HIS A 37 9.86 5.45 -8.33
N PRO A 38 9.46 6.31 -9.27
CA PRO A 38 9.68 6.06 -10.70
C PRO A 38 11.15 6.02 -11.10
N LEU A 39 12.01 6.77 -10.40
CA LEU A 39 13.44 6.90 -10.71
C LEU A 39 14.23 5.59 -10.49
N SER A 40 13.72 4.69 -9.66
CA SER A 40 14.33 3.38 -9.40
C SER A 40 13.74 2.26 -10.27
N ASN A 41 13.04 2.62 -11.35
CA ASN A 41 12.20 1.69 -12.11
C ASN A 41 11.18 0.97 -11.21
N TYR A 42 10.58 1.72 -10.27
CA TYR A 42 9.56 1.22 -9.33
C TYR A 42 10.03 0.10 -8.38
N ARG A 43 11.36 -0.10 -8.26
CA ARG A 43 11.96 -1.05 -7.30
C ARG A 43 12.01 -0.51 -5.88
N ASP A 44 11.85 0.79 -5.70
CA ASP A 44 11.81 1.41 -4.39
C ASP A 44 10.46 2.05 -4.17
N GLY A 45 10.06 2.14 -2.91
CA GLY A 45 8.91 2.93 -2.51
C GLY A 45 8.81 3.04 -1.00
N ASN A 46 7.80 3.75 -0.56
CA ASN A 46 7.50 3.94 0.85
C ASN A 46 6.00 3.96 1.09
N PHE A 47 5.59 3.55 2.28
CA PHE A 47 4.23 3.79 2.75
C PHE A 47 4.06 5.29 3.00
N VAL A 48 3.02 5.88 2.41
CA VAL A 48 2.71 7.31 2.53
C VAL A 48 1.53 7.57 3.47
N SER A 49 0.74 6.53 3.74
CA SER A 49 -0.35 6.55 4.71
C SER A 49 -0.66 5.13 5.15
N GLU A 50 -1.11 5.00 6.39
CA GLU A 50 -1.47 3.75 7.02
C GLU A 50 -2.57 4.00 8.05
N ASP A 51 -3.50 3.06 8.17
CA ASP A 51 -4.33 2.87 9.36
C ASP A 51 -4.19 1.41 9.79
N VAL A 52 -3.86 1.19 11.06
CA VAL A 52 -3.49 -0.12 11.58
C VAL A 52 -3.97 -0.28 13.02
N LEU A 53 -4.35 -1.50 13.39
CA LEU A 53 -4.70 -1.80 14.78
C LEU A 53 -3.49 -1.64 15.71
N PRO A 54 -3.69 -1.23 16.98
CA PRO A 54 -2.59 -0.89 17.90
C PRO A 54 -1.62 -2.04 18.20
N GLU A 55 -2.02 -3.28 18.02
CA GLU A 55 -1.18 -4.47 18.26
C GLU A 55 -0.13 -4.74 17.17
N PHE A 56 -0.21 -4.07 16.01
CA PHE A 56 0.76 -4.26 14.92
C PHE A 56 1.76 -3.09 14.83
N GLU A 57 2.99 -3.41 14.43
CA GLU A 57 4.02 -2.40 14.20
C GLU A 57 3.73 -1.60 12.91
N SER A 58 3.86 -0.27 12.97
CA SER A 58 3.60 0.60 11.83
C SER A 58 4.60 0.39 10.68
N ALA A 59 4.07 0.23 9.47
CA ALA A 59 4.87 0.08 8.26
C ALA A 59 5.41 1.43 7.73
N LEU A 60 4.90 2.57 8.23
CA LEU A 60 5.32 3.91 7.78
C LEU A 60 6.82 4.18 7.97
N ASN A 61 7.46 3.51 8.93
CA ASN A 61 8.89 3.68 9.22
C ASN A 61 9.80 2.82 8.33
N TRP A 62 9.23 1.98 7.46
CA TRP A 62 9.97 1.02 6.65
C TRP A 62 10.22 1.56 5.24
N GLN A 63 11.50 1.69 4.88
CA GLN A 63 11.89 1.89 3.49
C GLN A 63 11.89 0.53 2.78
N VAL A 64 10.95 0.34 1.86
CA VAL A 64 10.82 -0.93 1.15
C VAL A 64 11.66 -0.87 -0.13
N HIS A 65 12.71 -1.69 -0.16
CA HIS A 65 13.39 -2.05 -1.39
C HIS A 65 12.73 -3.32 -1.92
N ASP A 66 11.98 -3.18 -3.00
CA ASP A 66 11.27 -4.26 -3.65
C ASP A 66 11.99 -4.67 -4.94
N SER A 67 12.94 -5.58 -4.80
CA SER A 67 13.62 -6.19 -5.93
C SER A 67 12.74 -7.19 -6.70
N CYS A 68 11.56 -7.54 -6.18
CA CYS A 68 10.75 -8.66 -6.64
C CYS A 68 9.41 -8.29 -7.30
N PHE A 69 8.79 -7.18 -6.88
CA PHE A 69 7.49 -6.74 -7.38
C PHE A 69 7.60 -5.88 -8.64
N ALA A 70 8.66 -5.09 -8.75
CA ALA A 70 8.78 -4.04 -9.78
C ALA A 70 8.87 -4.55 -11.23
N ASN A 71 9.34 -5.78 -11.44
CA ASN A 71 9.62 -6.29 -12.78
C ASN A 71 8.35 -6.71 -13.57
N SER A 72 7.25 -7.03 -12.89
CA SER A 72 6.05 -7.62 -13.53
C SER A 72 4.76 -6.90 -13.16
N PHE A 73 4.61 -6.41 -11.93
CA PHE A 73 3.30 -5.98 -11.44
C PHE A 73 2.96 -4.51 -11.74
N VAL A 74 3.96 -3.66 -12.00
CA VAL A 74 3.74 -2.22 -12.24
C VAL A 74 2.80 -1.97 -13.41
N GLU A 75 3.01 -2.68 -14.53
CA GLU A 75 2.14 -2.56 -15.72
C GLU A 75 0.75 -3.13 -15.46
N GLU A 76 0.62 -4.16 -14.63
CA GLU A 76 -0.68 -4.72 -14.26
C GLU A 76 -1.49 -3.74 -13.38
N TYR A 77 -0.86 -3.09 -12.41
CA TYR A 77 -1.53 -2.11 -11.55
C TYR A 77 -1.89 -0.82 -12.30
N LYS A 78 -1.08 -0.41 -13.30
CA LYS A 78 -1.48 0.66 -14.24
C LYS A 78 -2.78 0.33 -14.98
N ASN A 79 -3.01 -0.95 -15.25
CA ASN A 79 -4.24 -1.46 -15.86
C ASN A 79 -5.36 -1.77 -14.84
N SER A 80 -5.30 -1.16 -13.64
CA SER A 80 -6.32 -1.29 -12.58
C SER A 80 -6.51 -2.72 -12.06
N ARG A 81 -5.44 -3.52 -12.03
CA ARG A 81 -5.48 -4.85 -11.42
C ARG A 81 -5.87 -4.76 -9.94
N ILE A 82 -6.81 -5.62 -9.55
CA ILE A 82 -7.17 -5.90 -8.16
C ILE A 82 -6.73 -7.34 -7.86
N GLN A 83 -6.07 -7.55 -6.72
CA GLN A 83 -5.66 -8.87 -6.27
C GLN A 83 -6.13 -9.10 -4.84
N SER A 84 -6.63 -10.31 -4.58
CA SER A 84 -6.94 -10.81 -3.24
C SER A 84 -6.20 -12.14 -3.08
N ILE A 85 -5.49 -12.28 -1.97
CA ILE A 85 -4.74 -13.46 -1.60
C ILE A 85 -5.23 -13.86 -0.21
N ALA A 86 -5.77 -15.08 -0.09
CA ALA A 86 -6.27 -15.60 1.19
C ALA A 86 -5.11 -16.01 2.12
N ASP A 87 -4.09 -16.66 1.57
CA ASP A 87 -2.89 -17.07 2.29
C ASP A 87 -1.66 -16.90 1.39
N ILE A 88 -0.68 -16.13 1.85
CA ILE A 88 0.55 -15.83 1.11
C ILE A 88 1.45 -17.07 0.93
N TYR A 89 1.33 -18.07 1.81
CA TYR A 89 2.11 -19.31 1.75
C TYR A 89 1.50 -20.35 0.81
N GLU A 90 0.22 -20.21 0.47
CA GLU A 90 -0.49 -21.12 -0.44
C GLU A 90 -0.76 -20.51 -1.83
N ALA A 91 -0.50 -19.21 -2.02
CA ALA A 91 -0.84 -18.47 -3.23
C ALA A 91 0.12 -18.61 -4.42
N ASN A 92 1.08 -19.55 -4.36
CA ASN A 92 2.10 -19.78 -5.40
C ASN A 92 2.81 -18.48 -5.84
N LEU A 93 3.14 -17.64 -4.85
CA LEU A 93 3.86 -16.37 -5.06
C LEU A 93 5.37 -16.63 -5.10
N ASP A 94 6.11 -15.71 -5.73
CA ASP A 94 7.56 -15.76 -5.68
C ASP A 94 8.06 -15.71 -4.21
N PRO A 95 9.03 -16.56 -3.83
CA PRO A 95 9.46 -16.65 -2.42
C PRO A 95 9.92 -15.32 -1.81
N CYS A 96 10.51 -14.44 -2.60
CA CYS A 96 10.91 -13.12 -2.11
C CYS A 96 9.72 -12.17 -1.88
N TYR A 97 8.61 -12.35 -2.60
CA TYR A 97 7.39 -11.59 -2.35
C TYR A 97 6.71 -12.08 -1.07
N ILE A 98 6.71 -13.39 -0.81
CA ILE A 98 6.26 -13.96 0.47
C ILE A 98 7.07 -13.38 1.63
N GLN A 99 8.41 -13.33 1.51
CA GLN A 99 9.28 -12.75 2.54
C GLN A 99 9.04 -11.26 2.78
N LEU A 100 8.61 -10.52 1.76
CA LEU A 100 8.22 -9.13 1.92
C LEU A 100 6.90 -9.00 2.67
N LEU A 101 5.86 -9.73 2.23
CA LEU A 101 4.53 -9.68 2.83
C LEU A 101 4.52 -10.17 4.28
N ALA A 102 5.33 -11.19 4.61
CA ALA A 102 5.44 -11.74 5.96
C ALA A 102 6.07 -10.80 7.01
N LYS A 103 6.56 -9.62 6.60
CA LYS A 103 7.10 -8.61 7.53
C LYS A 103 6.03 -7.73 8.17
N PHE A 104 4.81 -7.76 7.64
CA PHE A 104 3.72 -6.86 8.01
C PHE A 104 2.52 -7.62 8.58
#